data_AF-A0A7Y8GWJ4-F1
#
_entry.id   AF-A0A7Y8GWJ4-F1
#
_cell.length_a   1.000
_cell.length_b   1.000
_cell.length_c   1.000
_cell.angle_alpha   90.00
_cell.angle_beta   90.00
_cell.angle_gamma   90.00
#
_symmetry.space_group_name_H-M   'P 1'
#
loop_
_entity.id
_entity.type
_entity.pdbx_description
1 polymer ?
#
loop_
_entity_poly.entity_id
_entity_poly.type
_entity_poly.pdbx_seq_one_letter_code
_entity_poly.pdbx_strand_id
1 'polypeptide(L)'
;MHDDTPREQDNLKADTALDSAIEASTDPVVISLKNAHRLEKIRASLRAEAELLMQTSPMSRIMRRDWNIVSAKLFLNALDPAYSALIKKDLDELHWQVDDLAYQLKMLRLSTLDKTWMRPRQMVVQVIHPLTASWLRAFKKFDTSFCLLINAEKAGLITRRQRFAMLAPSQLTYFAFKARAMHLSVDSYSGQFESEQRCTETEEV
;
A
#
# COMPACT_ATOMS: atom_id res chain seq x y z
N MET A 1 20.33 52.92 -17.36
CA MET A 1 19.48 53.21 -16.18
C MET A 1 19.35 51.90 -15.43
N HIS A 2 20.14 51.71 -14.38
CA HIS A 2 20.10 50.52 -13.53
C HIS A 2 19.09 50.75 -12.41
N ASP A 3 18.23 49.75 -12.23
CA ASP A 3 17.14 49.70 -11.25
C ASP A 3 17.63 48.86 -10.06
N ASP A 4 18.13 49.55 -9.02
CA ASP A 4 18.59 48.94 -7.77
C ASP A 4 17.47 49.03 -6.72
N THR A 5 16.65 47.99 -6.62
CA THR A 5 15.69 47.84 -5.51
C THR A 5 16.30 46.99 -4.37
N PRO A 6 16.44 47.52 -3.14
CA PRO A 6 16.88 46.75 -1.99
C PRO A 6 15.66 46.05 -1.36
N ARG A 7 15.53 44.73 -1.55
CA ARG A 7 14.43 43.93 -0.95
C ARG A 7 14.88 42.71 -0.14
N GLU A 8 16.17 42.39 -0.07
CA GLU A 8 16.64 41.16 0.59
C GLU A 8 17.09 41.33 2.06
N GLN A 9 17.34 42.54 2.54
CA GLN A 9 17.88 42.74 3.90
C GLN A 9 16.85 42.81 5.03
N ASP A 10 15.57 43.02 4.73
CA ASP A 10 14.51 43.13 5.77
C ASP A 10 13.98 41.78 6.26
N ASN A 11 14.04 40.72 5.45
CA ASN A 11 13.50 39.41 5.83
C ASN A 11 14.39 38.68 6.85
N LEU A 12 15.72 38.81 6.74
CA LEU A 12 16.67 38.17 7.65
C LEU A 12 16.68 38.78 9.07
N LYS A 13 16.29 40.06 9.21
CA LYS A 13 16.21 40.74 10.50
C LYS A 13 14.94 40.40 11.30
N ALA A 14 13.86 39.99 10.61
CA ALA A 14 12.61 39.61 11.26
C ALA A 14 12.72 38.25 11.97
N ASP A 15 13.45 37.30 11.38
CA ASP A 15 13.65 35.96 11.95
C ASP A 15 14.50 36.01 13.23
N THR A 16 15.53 36.86 13.28
CA THR A 16 16.42 36.99 14.45
C THR A 16 15.75 37.60 15.68
N ALA A 17 14.78 38.50 15.50
CA ALA A 17 14.04 39.10 16.60
C ALA A 17 12.99 38.13 17.22
N LEU A 18 12.42 37.26 16.39
CA LEU A 18 11.51 36.20 16.85
C LEU A 18 12.27 35.16 17.67
N ASP A 19 13.43 34.72 17.19
CA ASP A 19 14.30 33.76 17.90
C ASP A 19 14.76 34.29 19.26
N SER A 20 15.09 35.58 19.34
CA SER A 20 15.49 36.24 20.59
C SER A 20 14.37 36.32 21.64
N ALA A 21 13.11 36.44 21.20
CA ALA A 21 11.93 36.46 22.09
C ALA A 21 11.51 35.05 22.55
N ILE A 22 11.84 34.03 21.75
CA ILE A 22 11.58 32.61 22.04
C ILE A 22 12.54 32.08 23.13
N GLU A 23 13.80 32.50 23.12
CA GLU A 23 14.80 32.08 24.12
C GLU A 23 14.53 32.59 25.55
N ALA A 24 13.75 33.67 25.70
CA ALA A 24 13.42 34.27 27.00
C ALA A 24 12.14 33.72 27.67
N SER A 25 11.39 32.85 26.97
CA SER A 25 10.09 32.33 27.42
C SER A 25 10.19 30.88 27.90
N THR A 26 9.66 30.57 29.08
CA THR A 26 9.55 29.18 29.61
C THR A 26 8.35 28.41 29.07
N ASP A 27 7.44 29.07 28.35
CA ASP A 27 6.27 28.43 27.75
C ASP A 27 6.63 27.83 26.37
N PRO A 28 6.09 26.64 26.01
CA PRO A 28 6.39 26.01 24.74
C PRO A 28 5.90 26.88 23.58
N VAL A 29 6.85 27.37 22.78
CA VAL A 29 6.53 28.19 21.62
C VAL A 29 5.93 27.31 20.52
N VAL A 30 4.66 27.55 20.22
CA VAL A 30 3.96 26.88 19.12
C VAL A 30 4.37 27.55 17.80
N ILE A 31 5.46 27.08 17.21
CA ILE A 31 5.92 27.55 15.90
C ILE A 31 5.06 26.90 14.82
N SER A 32 4.27 27.72 14.11
CA SER A 32 3.53 27.25 12.93
C SER A 32 4.49 27.05 11.76
N LEU A 33 4.66 25.80 11.32
CA LEU A 33 5.50 25.48 10.17
C LEU A 33 5.02 26.20 8.90
N LYS A 34 5.96 26.78 8.15
CA LYS A 34 5.69 27.38 6.84
C LYS A 34 5.04 26.33 5.93
N ASN A 35 3.94 26.70 5.27
CA ASN A 35 3.11 25.82 4.43
C ASN A 35 2.32 24.71 5.18
N ALA A 36 2.13 24.78 6.50
CA ALA A 36 1.27 23.82 7.22
C ALA A 36 -0.14 23.68 6.60
N HIS A 37 -0.73 24.77 6.12
CA HIS A 37 -2.02 24.76 5.41
C HIS A 37 -1.99 23.98 4.08
N ARG A 38 -0.84 23.95 3.38
CA ARG A 38 -0.67 23.13 2.16
C ARG A 38 -0.54 21.67 2.52
N LEU A 39 0.14 21.34 3.62
CA LEU A 39 0.17 19.98 4.16
C LEU A 39 -1.21 19.51 4.62
N GLU A 40 -2.05 20.37 5.18
CA GLU A 40 -3.44 20.03 5.55
C GLU A 40 -4.27 19.69 4.29
N LYS A 41 -4.15 20.51 3.24
CA LYS A 41 -4.79 20.29 1.95
C LYS A 41 -4.28 19.03 1.26
N ILE A 42 -2.96 18.79 1.33
CA ILE A 42 -2.32 17.57 0.84
C ILE A 42 -2.81 16.35 1.62
N ARG A 43 -2.83 16.40 2.96
CA ARG A 43 -3.34 15.32 3.84
C ARG A 43 -4.78 14.96 3.53
N ALA A 44 -5.65 15.95 3.31
CA ALA A 44 -7.03 15.72 2.90
C ALA A 44 -7.11 15.10 1.49
N SER A 45 -6.27 15.56 0.55
CA SER A 45 -6.22 15.04 -0.83
C SER A 45 -5.51 13.69 -0.99
N LEU A 46 -4.67 13.29 -0.03
CA LEU A 46 -3.97 12.00 0.00
C LEU A 46 -4.88 10.85 0.46
N ARG A 47 -6.12 11.14 0.84
CA ARG A 47 -7.13 10.15 1.18
C ARG A 47 -8.06 9.97 -0.01
N ALA A 48 -7.68 9.08 -0.93
CA ALA A 48 -8.61 8.64 -1.96
C ALA A 48 -9.53 7.58 -1.35
N GLU A 49 -10.78 7.93 -1.10
CA GLU A 49 -11.79 6.93 -0.77
C GLU A 49 -12.21 6.21 -2.06
N ALA A 50 -12.26 4.89 -1.98
CA ALA A 50 -12.75 4.05 -3.06
C ALA A 50 -13.92 3.21 -2.53
N GLU A 51 -15.02 3.28 -3.26
CA GLU A 51 -16.13 2.36 -3.05
C GLU A 51 -15.82 1.04 -3.75
N LEU A 52 -15.81 -0.05 -2.99
CA LEU A 52 -15.47 -1.38 -3.45
C LEU A 52 -16.68 -2.31 -3.30
N LEU A 53 -17.10 -2.91 -4.40
CA LEU A 53 -18.09 -3.97 -4.42
C LEU A 53 -17.42 -5.33 -4.64
N MET A 54 -17.46 -6.18 -3.62
CA MET A 54 -16.92 -7.55 -3.66
C MET A 54 -18.06 -8.54 -3.87
N GLN A 55 -18.01 -9.30 -4.95
CA GLN A 55 -19.02 -10.29 -5.35
C GLN A 55 -19.02 -11.51 -4.43
N THR A 56 -17.84 -11.94 -3.97
CA THR A 56 -17.70 -13.21 -3.24
C THR A 56 -17.47 -13.01 -1.74
N SER A 57 -18.09 -13.88 -0.93
CA SER A 57 -17.90 -13.85 0.53
C SER A 57 -16.45 -14.12 0.97
N PRO A 58 -15.67 -15.02 0.34
CA PRO A 58 -14.27 -15.22 0.71
C PRO A 58 -13.42 -13.96 0.52
N MET A 59 -13.51 -13.31 -0.64
CA MET A 59 -12.68 -12.13 -0.92
C MET A 59 -13.08 -10.93 -0.05
N SER A 60 -14.39 -10.72 0.17
CA SER A 60 -14.85 -9.68 1.09
C SER A 60 -14.42 -9.91 2.54
N ARG A 61 -14.24 -11.16 2.99
CA ARG A 61 -13.66 -11.45 4.32
C ARG A 61 -12.17 -11.10 4.35
N ILE A 62 -11.42 -11.45 3.32
CA ILE A 62 -10.00 -11.11 3.23
C ILE A 62 -9.81 -9.58 3.25
N MET A 63 -10.56 -8.85 2.42
CA MET A 63 -10.49 -7.38 2.39
C MET A 63 -10.79 -6.77 3.76
N ARG A 64 -11.88 -7.18 4.43
CA ARG A 64 -12.21 -6.66 5.77
C ARG A 64 -11.16 -6.96 6.83
N ARG A 65 -10.55 -8.16 6.78
CA ARG A 65 -9.55 -8.59 7.76
C ARG A 65 -8.22 -7.87 7.55
N ASP A 66 -7.79 -7.74 6.30
CA ASP A 66 -6.40 -7.42 5.98
C ASP A 66 -6.20 -6.00 5.47
N TRP A 67 -7.22 -5.34 4.92
CA TRP A 67 -7.06 -4.05 4.24
C TRP A 67 -6.34 -3.02 5.10
N ASN A 68 -6.91 -2.66 6.25
CA ASN A 68 -6.36 -1.58 7.10
C ASN A 68 -4.94 -1.88 7.58
N ILE A 69 -4.66 -3.13 7.97
CA ILE A 69 -3.37 -3.51 8.55
C ILE A 69 -2.29 -3.51 7.47
N VAL A 70 -2.55 -4.17 6.34
CA VAL A 70 -1.59 -4.26 5.23
C VAL A 70 -1.40 -2.89 4.59
N SER A 71 -2.47 -2.12 4.37
CA SER A 71 -2.35 -0.78 3.78
C SER A 71 -1.54 0.17 4.65
N ALA A 72 -1.71 0.11 5.97
CA ALA A 72 -0.92 0.91 6.91
C ALA A 72 0.57 0.52 6.87
N LYS A 73 0.89 -0.78 6.89
CA LYS A 73 2.28 -1.25 6.80
C LYS A 73 2.94 -0.86 5.49
N LEU A 74 2.22 -1.00 4.38
CA LEU A 74 2.69 -0.56 3.07
C LEU A 74 2.99 0.93 3.04
N PHE A 75 2.14 1.75 3.66
CA PHE A 75 2.35 3.19 3.73
C PHE A 75 3.55 3.56 4.59
N LEU A 76 3.68 2.96 5.78
CA LEU A 76 4.77 3.26 6.71
C LEU A 76 6.14 2.91 6.13
N ASN A 77 6.25 1.78 5.43
CA ASN A 77 7.51 1.29 4.88
C ASN A 77 7.73 1.70 3.41
N ALA A 78 6.81 2.48 2.81
CA ALA A 78 6.88 2.84 1.38
C ALA A 78 8.13 3.64 1.00
N LEU A 79 8.71 4.36 1.97
CA LEU A 79 9.88 5.22 1.76
C LEU A 79 11.19 4.43 1.68
N ASP A 80 11.23 3.20 2.18
CA ASP A 80 12.40 2.32 2.02
C ASP A 80 12.41 1.74 0.59
N PRO A 81 13.42 2.08 -0.24
CA PRO A 81 13.51 1.59 -1.62
C PRO A 81 13.63 0.06 -1.70
N ALA A 82 14.31 -0.58 -0.74
CA ALA A 82 14.48 -2.03 -0.72
C ALA A 82 13.14 -2.73 -0.42
N TYR A 83 12.41 -2.27 0.59
CA TYR A 83 11.04 -2.70 0.88
C TYR A 83 10.14 -2.52 -0.35
N SER A 84 10.13 -1.32 -0.92
CA SER A 84 9.24 -0.95 -2.02
C SER A 84 9.48 -1.81 -3.26
N ALA A 85 10.75 -2.08 -3.60
CA ALA A 85 11.12 -2.97 -4.70
C ALA A 85 10.61 -4.41 -4.49
N LEU A 86 10.77 -4.95 -3.28
CA LEU A 86 10.32 -6.30 -2.96
C LEU A 86 8.79 -6.43 -2.98
N ILE A 87 8.07 -5.43 -2.46
CA ILE A 87 6.61 -5.42 -2.51
C ILE A 87 6.12 -5.27 -3.95
N LYS A 88 6.75 -4.40 -4.74
CA LYS A 88 6.40 -4.24 -6.15
C LYS A 88 6.54 -5.56 -6.90
N LYS A 89 7.64 -6.29 -6.69
CA LYS A 89 7.84 -7.64 -7.25
C LYS A 89 6.71 -8.60 -6.87
N ASP A 90 6.32 -8.64 -5.60
CA ASP A 90 5.23 -9.52 -5.15
C ASP A 90 3.87 -9.12 -5.72
N LEU A 91 3.62 -7.82 -5.87
CA LEU A 91 2.40 -7.31 -6.49
C LEU A 91 2.36 -7.62 -7.98
N ASP A 92 3.48 -7.47 -8.69
CA ASP A 92 3.58 -7.81 -10.12
C ASP A 92 3.31 -9.31 -10.32
N GLU A 93 3.89 -10.17 -9.48
CA GLU A 93 3.62 -11.61 -9.47
C GLU A 93 2.14 -11.91 -9.14
N LEU A 94 1.54 -11.23 -8.16
CA LEU A 94 0.12 -11.38 -7.84
C LEU A 94 -0.77 -10.98 -9.03
N HIS A 95 -0.47 -9.87 -9.71
CA HIS A 95 -1.21 -9.46 -10.92
C HIS A 95 -1.08 -10.51 -12.01
N TRP A 96 0.12 -11.02 -12.25
CA TRP A 96 0.38 -12.04 -13.25
C TRP A 96 -0.44 -13.30 -13.00
N GLN A 97 -0.42 -13.84 -11.77
CA GLN A 97 -1.21 -15.03 -11.42
C GLN A 97 -2.72 -14.81 -11.52
N VAL A 98 -3.21 -13.61 -11.18
CA VAL A 98 -4.64 -13.29 -11.27
C VAL A 98 -5.07 -13.15 -12.74
N ASP A 99 -4.22 -12.55 -13.57
CA ASP A 99 -4.47 -12.41 -15.00
C ASP A 99 -4.38 -13.76 -15.74
N ASP A 100 -3.45 -14.64 -15.36
CA ASP A 100 -3.37 -16.02 -15.86
C ASP A 100 -4.63 -16.82 -15.48
N LEU A 101 -5.08 -16.73 -14.22
CA LEU A 101 -6.34 -17.36 -13.81
C LEU A 101 -7.52 -16.83 -14.63
N ALA A 102 -7.59 -15.51 -14.85
CA ALA A 102 -8.64 -14.91 -15.67
C ALA A 102 -8.59 -15.41 -17.13
N TYR A 103 -7.39 -15.64 -17.67
CA TYR A 103 -7.20 -16.22 -18.99
C TYR A 103 -7.67 -17.68 -19.06
N GLN A 104 -7.29 -18.52 -18.10
CA GLN A 104 -7.76 -19.91 -18.00
C GLN A 104 -9.30 -19.98 -17.94
N LEU A 105 -9.93 -19.07 -17.20
CA LEU A 105 -11.38 -18.98 -17.08
C LEU A 105 -12.09 -18.62 -18.38
N LYS A 106 -11.49 -17.78 -19.23
CA LYS A 106 -12.04 -17.46 -20.55
C LYS A 106 -12.12 -18.70 -21.44
N MET A 107 -11.16 -19.63 -21.30
CA MET A 107 -11.14 -20.88 -22.07
C MET A 107 -12.26 -21.84 -21.69
N LEU A 108 -12.81 -21.75 -20.48
CA LEU A 108 -13.94 -22.57 -20.02
C LEU A 108 -15.28 -22.20 -20.69
N ARG A 109 -15.34 -21.14 -21.51
CA ARG A 109 -16.54 -20.68 -22.23
C ARG A 109 -17.80 -20.65 -21.35
N LEU A 110 -17.63 -20.13 -20.13
CA LEU A 110 -18.72 -19.96 -19.18
C LEU A 110 -19.75 -19.01 -19.80
N SER A 111 -20.91 -19.54 -20.21
CA SER A 111 -22.05 -18.75 -20.68
C SER A 111 -22.59 -17.85 -19.55
N THR A 112 -23.60 -17.02 -19.83
CA THR A 112 -24.22 -16.09 -18.85
C THR A 112 -24.42 -16.74 -17.49
N LEU A 113 -23.59 -16.34 -16.53
CA LEU A 113 -23.51 -16.96 -15.23
C LEU A 113 -24.64 -16.47 -14.33
N ASP A 114 -25.34 -17.41 -13.69
CA ASP A 114 -26.35 -17.10 -12.68
C ASP A 114 -25.69 -16.53 -11.41
N LYS A 115 -25.94 -15.25 -11.14
CA LYS A 115 -25.45 -14.53 -9.96
C LYS A 115 -26.53 -14.28 -8.90
N THR A 116 -27.75 -14.76 -9.10
CA THR A 116 -28.90 -14.44 -8.23
C THR A 116 -28.70 -14.86 -6.77
N TRP A 117 -27.95 -15.93 -6.56
CA TRP A 117 -27.63 -16.48 -5.23
C TRP A 117 -26.42 -15.80 -4.58
N MET A 118 -25.67 -14.97 -5.32
CA MET A 118 -24.53 -14.24 -4.77
C MET A 118 -25.01 -13.04 -3.93
N ARG A 119 -24.30 -12.80 -2.84
CA ARG A 119 -24.57 -11.69 -1.92
C ARG A 119 -23.37 -10.74 -1.98
N PRO A 120 -23.33 -9.81 -2.94
CA PRO A 120 -22.22 -8.87 -3.04
C PRO A 120 -22.18 -7.98 -1.79
N ARG A 121 -20.97 -7.58 -1.41
CA ARG A 121 -20.72 -6.73 -0.23
C ARG A 121 -20.03 -5.46 -0.67
N GLN A 122 -20.65 -4.34 -0.34
CA GLN A 122 -20.11 -3.01 -0.53
C GLN A 122 -19.26 -2.63 0.68
N MET A 123 -18.13 -1.98 0.44
CA MET A 123 -17.27 -1.43 1.47
C MET A 123 -16.62 -0.14 0.96
N VAL A 124 -16.44 0.82 1.85
CA VAL A 124 -15.64 2.02 1.57
C VAL A 124 -14.25 1.78 2.13
N VAL A 125 -13.24 1.92 1.28
CA VAL A 125 -11.84 1.72 1.65
C VAL A 125 -11.04 2.98 1.36
N GLN A 126 -10.11 3.30 2.27
CA GLN A 126 -9.19 4.41 2.07
C GLN A 126 -7.93 3.90 1.38
N VAL A 127 -7.60 4.51 0.23
CA VAL A 127 -6.39 4.24 -0.55
C VAL A 127 -5.39 5.35 -0.22
N ILE A 128 -4.28 4.95 0.43
CA ILE A 128 -3.30 5.88 1.02
C ILE A 128 -1.99 5.90 0.21
N HIS A 129 -1.71 4.85 -0.57
CA HIS A 129 -0.45 4.70 -1.32
C HIS A 129 -0.65 3.99 -2.67
N PRO A 130 0.13 4.28 -3.73
CA PRO A 130 0.02 3.58 -5.02
C PRO A 130 0.14 2.05 -4.94
N LEU A 131 0.95 1.52 -4.01
CA LEU A 131 1.04 0.07 -3.77
C LEU A 131 -0.29 -0.51 -3.28
N THR A 132 -0.99 0.20 -2.38
CA THR A 132 -2.33 -0.20 -1.90
C THR A 132 -3.37 -0.14 -3.01
N ALA A 133 -3.28 0.86 -3.89
CA ALA A 133 -4.12 0.96 -5.08
C ALA A 133 -3.87 -0.22 -6.05
N SER A 134 -2.59 -0.60 -6.23
CA SER A 134 -2.23 -1.75 -7.07
C SER A 134 -2.79 -3.06 -6.52
N TRP A 135 -2.65 -3.28 -5.20
CA TRP A 135 -3.22 -4.43 -4.52
C TRP A 135 -4.75 -4.49 -4.68
N LEU A 136 -5.45 -3.37 -4.47
CA LEU A 136 -6.90 -3.28 -4.65
C LEU A 136 -7.35 -3.70 -6.05
N ARG A 137 -6.63 -3.25 -7.09
CA ARG A 137 -6.90 -3.63 -8.49
C ARG A 137 -6.74 -5.13 -8.73
N ALA A 138 -5.67 -5.74 -8.21
CA ALA A 138 -5.47 -7.18 -8.29
C ALA A 138 -6.62 -7.93 -7.62
N PHE A 139 -7.03 -7.50 -6.43
CA PHE A 139 -8.08 -8.15 -5.66
C PHE A 139 -9.47 -8.04 -6.27
N LYS A 140 -9.79 -6.92 -6.94
CA LYS A 140 -11.04 -6.78 -7.69
C LYS A 140 -11.12 -7.76 -8.87
N LYS A 141 -10.01 -7.91 -9.60
CA LYS A 141 -9.90 -8.93 -10.66
C LYS A 141 -10.01 -10.33 -10.07
N PHE A 142 -9.32 -10.59 -8.97
CA PHE A 142 -9.33 -11.90 -8.33
C PHE A 142 -10.72 -12.31 -7.83
N ASP A 143 -11.47 -11.38 -7.24
CA ASP A 143 -12.87 -11.61 -6.84
C ASP A 143 -13.79 -11.91 -8.03
N THR A 144 -13.55 -11.24 -9.16
CA THR A 144 -14.27 -11.56 -10.41
C THR A 144 -13.94 -12.98 -10.85
N SER A 145 -12.67 -13.37 -10.92
CA SER A 145 -12.26 -14.73 -11.28
C SER A 145 -12.82 -15.78 -10.31
N PHE A 146 -12.81 -15.49 -9.01
CA PHE A 146 -13.38 -16.36 -7.98
C PHE A 146 -14.88 -16.56 -8.19
N CYS A 147 -15.61 -15.48 -8.47
CA CYS A 147 -17.04 -15.52 -8.80
C CYS A 147 -17.31 -16.47 -9.99
N LEU A 148 -16.54 -16.33 -11.08
CA LEU A 148 -16.66 -17.20 -12.26
C LEU A 148 -16.43 -18.67 -11.90
N LEU A 149 -15.42 -18.97 -11.08
CA LEU A 149 -15.13 -20.34 -10.65
C LEU A 149 -16.23 -20.96 -9.80
N ILE A 150 -16.86 -20.20 -8.89
CA ILE A 150 -17.97 -20.77 -8.11
C ILE A 150 -19.15 -21.08 -9.04
N ASN A 151 -19.42 -20.21 -10.02
CA ASN A 151 -20.47 -20.47 -11.01
C ASN A 151 -20.14 -21.69 -11.88
N ALA A 152 -18.89 -21.84 -12.31
CA ALA A 152 -18.44 -23.03 -13.04
C ALA A 152 -18.61 -24.31 -12.21
N GLU A 153 -18.31 -24.27 -10.92
CA GLU A 153 -18.55 -25.40 -10.00
C GLU A 153 -20.05 -25.72 -9.90
N LYS A 154 -20.89 -24.69 -9.76
CA LYS A 154 -22.35 -24.86 -9.65
C LYS A 154 -23.00 -25.38 -10.92
N ALA A 155 -22.47 -24.99 -12.08
CA ALA A 155 -22.88 -25.50 -13.38
C ALA A 155 -22.37 -26.93 -13.65
N GLY A 156 -21.57 -27.51 -12.75
CA GLY A 156 -21.01 -28.87 -12.92
C GLY A 156 -19.87 -28.96 -13.93
N LEU A 157 -19.33 -27.82 -14.38
CA LEU A 157 -18.23 -27.78 -15.37
C LEU A 157 -16.88 -28.11 -14.73
N ILE A 158 -16.72 -27.76 -13.46
CA ILE A 158 -15.55 -28.11 -12.66
C ILE A 158 -15.99 -28.67 -11.32
N THR A 159 -15.16 -29.52 -10.73
CA THR A 159 -15.31 -29.99 -9.37
C THR A 159 -14.80 -28.94 -8.38
N ARG A 160 -15.25 -29.05 -7.13
CA ARG A 160 -14.73 -28.23 -6.02
C ARG A 160 -13.22 -28.35 -5.86
N ARG A 161 -12.65 -29.54 -6.07
CA ARG A 161 -11.21 -29.79 -6.01
C ARG A 161 -10.47 -29.03 -7.13
N GLN A 162 -10.99 -29.07 -8.36
CA GLN A 162 -10.44 -28.31 -9.48
C GLN A 162 -10.48 -26.80 -9.23
N ARG A 163 -11.59 -26.27 -8.67
CA ARG A 163 -11.65 -24.87 -8.26
C ARG A 163 -10.51 -24.50 -7.31
N PHE A 164 -10.28 -25.29 -6.25
CA PHE A 164 -9.19 -25.01 -5.32
C PHE A 164 -7.81 -25.09 -5.98
N ALA A 165 -7.59 -26.07 -6.86
CA ALA A 165 -6.34 -26.19 -7.60
C ALA A 165 -6.08 -24.97 -8.49
N MET A 166 -7.11 -24.46 -9.18
CA MET A 166 -7.00 -23.26 -10.02
C MET A 166 -6.78 -21.98 -9.21
N LEU A 167 -7.37 -21.88 -8.01
CA LEU A 167 -7.19 -20.72 -7.13
C LEU A 167 -5.84 -20.70 -6.41
N ALA A 168 -5.24 -21.87 -6.18
CA ALA A 168 -4.08 -22.01 -5.32
C ALA A 168 -2.90 -21.09 -5.69
N PRO A 169 -2.51 -20.94 -6.98
CA PRO A 169 -1.42 -20.05 -7.34
C PRO A 169 -1.65 -18.60 -6.91
N SER A 170 -2.80 -18.02 -7.24
CA SER A 170 -3.14 -16.64 -6.85
C SER A 170 -3.29 -16.46 -5.34
N GLN A 171 -3.74 -17.50 -4.62
CA GLN A 171 -3.82 -17.47 -3.15
C GLN A 171 -2.43 -17.50 -2.50
N LEU A 172 -1.52 -18.33 -3.02
CA LEU A 172 -0.16 -18.44 -2.50
C LEU A 172 0.62 -17.15 -2.72
N THR A 173 0.50 -16.53 -3.90
CA THR A 173 1.18 -15.26 -4.17
C THR A 173 0.60 -14.12 -3.34
N TYR A 174 -0.71 -14.12 -3.09
CA TYR A 174 -1.30 -13.22 -2.11
C TYR A 174 -0.73 -13.43 -0.69
N PHE A 175 -0.60 -14.68 -0.24
CA PHE A 175 -0.03 -14.97 1.08
C PHE A 175 1.43 -14.56 1.18
N ALA A 176 2.23 -14.75 0.12
CA ALA A 176 3.61 -14.28 0.05
C ALA A 176 3.71 -12.76 0.14
N PHE A 177 2.93 -12.05 -0.69
CA PHE A 177 2.80 -10.58 -0.63
C PHE A 177 2.42 -10.12 0.77
N LYS A 178 1.39 -10.71 1.37
CA LYS A 178 0.92 -10.35 2.71
C LYS A 178 2.01 -10.60 3.74
N ALA A 179 2.64 -11.77 3.73
CA ALA A 179 3.71 -12.10 4.66
C ALA A 179 4.83 -11.06 4.56
N ARG A 180 5.28 -10.72 3.36
CA ARG A 180 6.33 -9.71 3.17
C ARG A 180 5.89 -8.32 3.63
N ALA A 181 4.66 -7.91 3.32
CA ALA A 181 4.12 -6.64 3.77
C ALA A 181 4.07 -6.55 5.31
N MET A 182 3.87 -7.68 5.98
CA MET A 182 3.77 -7.78 7.45
C MET A 182 5.12 -7.95 8.16
N HIS A 183 6.12 -8.57 7.53
CA HIS A 183 7.36 -9.02 8.18
C HIS A 183 8.53 -8.03 8.17
N LEU A 184 8.38 -6.83 7.60
CA LEU A 184 9.39 -5.76 7.77
C LEU A 184 8.93 -4.84 8.91
N SER A 185 9.28 -5.25 10.13
CA SER A 185 9.33 -4.37 11.30
C SER A 185 10.51 -3.41 11.14
N VAL A 186 10.30 -2.14 11.49
CA VAL A 186 11.29 -1.04 11.42
C VAL A 186 12.47 -1.24 12.41
N ASP A 187 12.50 -2.35 13.17
CA ASP A 187 13.48 -2.62 14.23
C ASP A 187 14.87 -3.10 13.75
N SER A 188 15.15 -3.09 12.44
CA SER A 188 16.47 -3.51 11.91
C SER A 188 17.36 -2.37 11.40
N TYR A 189 16.91 -1.11 11.42
CA TYR A 189 17.73 0.04 10.96
C TYR A 189 18.47 0.79 12.08
N SER A 190 18.30 0.41 13.34
CA SER A 190 19.06 0.98 14.47
C SER A 190 20.26 0.13 14.92
N GLY A 191 20.63 -0.92 14.17
CA GLY A 191 21.69 -1.86 14.57
C GLY A 191 22.74 -2.23 13.52
N GLN A 192 22.67 -1.68 12.30
CA GLN A 192 23.58 -2.07 11.21
C GLN A 192 24.70 -1.07 10.89
N PHE A 193 24.79 0.06 11.60
CA PHE A 193 25.94 0.98 11.46
C PHE A 193 27.12 0.67 12.41
N GLU A 194 26.97 -0.27 13.36
CA GLU A 194 28.05 -0.62 14.30
C GLU A 194 28.86 -1.87 13.91
N SER A 195 28.41 -2.66 12.93
CA SER A 195 29.09 -3.92 12.57
C SER A 195 30.07 -3.83 11.40
N GLU A 196 30.09 -2.74 10.62
CA GLU A 196 31.04 -2.57 9.51
C GLU A 196 32.30 -1.77 9.86
N GLN A 197 32.38 -1.15 11.04
CA GLN A 197 33.58 -0.43 11.50
C GLN A 197 34.50 -1.23 12.43
N ARG A 198 34.15 -2.47 12.83
CA ARG A 198 35.02 -3.30 13.70
C ARG A 198 35.89 -4.33 12.99
N CYS A 199 35.79 -4.47 11.67
CA CYS A 199 36.55 -5.48 10.93
C CYS A 199 37.80 -4.96 10.21
N THR A 200 38.20 -3.70 10.39
CA THR A 200 39.40 -3.13 9.73
C THR A 200 40.54 -2.74 10.67
N GLU A 201 40.47 -3.03 11.96
CA GLU A 201 41.53 -2.66 12.92
C GLU A 201 41.95 -3.85 13.81
N THR A 202 42.45 -4.94 13.22
CA THR A 202 43.34 -5.89 13.93
C THR A 202 44.09 -6.76 12.92
N GLU A 203 44.89 -6.14 12.05
CA GLU A 203 46.03 -6.79 11.40
C GLU A 203 47.16 -5.77 11.39
N GLU A 204 47.91 -5.70 12.50
CA GLU A 204 49.32 -5.29 12.59
C GLU A 204 49.71 -5.22 14.08
N VAL A 205 50.46 -6.24 14.54
CA VAL A 205 51.69 -6.23 15.36
C VAL A 205 52.00 -7.67 15.77
#